data_AF-A0A7C0WA97-F1
#
_entry.id   AF-A0A7C0WA97-F1
#
_cell.length_a   1.000
_cell.length_b   1.000
_cell.length_c   1.000
_cell.angle_alpha   90.00
_cell.angle_beta   90.00
_cell.angle_gamma   90.00
#
_symmetry.space_group_name_H-M   'P 1'
#
loop_
_entity.id
_entity.type
_entity.pdbx_description
1 polymer ?
#
loop_
_entity_poly.entity_id
_entity_poly.type
_entity_poly.pdbx_seq_one_letter_code
_entity_poly.pdbx_strand_id
1 'polypeptide(L)' 'MATPERQITVCQSFRIAGDKKGICHKQTDGFLQYLEEEILDRGLDCLVTASTCLKQCESGPIMVI' A
#
# COMPACT_ATOMS: atom_id res chain seq x y z
N MET A 1 -12.41 19.81 7.62
CA MET A 1 -11.97 18.63 6.84
C MET A 1 -11.93 17.46 7.80
N ALA A 2 -12.51 16.32 7.43
CA ALA A 2 -12.40 15.11 8.25
C ALA A 2 -10.98 14.55 8.09
N THR A 3 -10.23 14.46 9.18
CA THR A 3 -8.95 13.76 9.24
C THR A 3 -9.26 12.31 9.61
N PRO A 4 -8.77 11.31 8.85
CA PRO A 4 -9.04 9.91 9.17
C PRO A 4 -8.38 9.52 10.50
N GLU A 5 -8.97 8.58 11.24
CA GLU A 5 -8.37 8.03 12.48
C GLU A 5 -6.99 7.41 12.23
N ARG A 6 -6.81 6.74 11.07
CA ARG A 6 -5.52 6.15 10.66
C ARG A 6 -5.24 6.36 9.18
N GLN A 7 -3.95 6.42 8.82
CA GLN A 7 -3.49 6.45 7.44
C GLN A 7 -2.60 5.25 7.15
N ILE A 8 -3.07 4.32 6.32
CA ILE A 8 -2.33 3.13 5.91
C ILE A 8 -1.58 3.44 4.62
N THR A 9 -0.26 3.55 4.70
CA THR A 9 0.62 3.77 3.55
C THR A 9 1.22 2.44 3.09
N VAL A 10 0.91 2.03 1.87
CA VAL A 10 1.36 0.75 1.29
C VAL A 10 2.37 1.02 0.19
N CYS A 11 3.56 0.43 0.28
CA CYS A 11 4.58 0.53 -0.77
C CYS A 11 4.15 -0.25 -2.01
N GLN A 12 3.78 0.46 -3.07
CA GLN A 12 3.42 -0.10 -4.37
C GLN A 12 4.40 0.35 -5.46
N SER A 13 5.69 0.47 -5.11
CA SER A 13 6.78 0.88 -6.02
C SER A 13 6.70 0.29 -7.43
N PHE A 14 6.26 1.10 -8.40
CA PHE A 14 6.41 0.84 -9.84
C PHE A 14 7.67 1.57 -10.33
N ARG A 15 8.67 0.86 -10.85
CA ARG A 15 9.83 1.51 -11.49
C ARG A 15 9.51 1.66 -12.98
N ILE A 16 9.43 2.90 -13.45
CA ILE A 16 9.05 3.23 -14.85
C ILE A 16 10.19 2.92 -15.85
N ALA A 17 11.43 2.77 -15.39
CA ALA A 17 12.58 2.51 -16.25
C ALA A 17 13.07 1.06 -16.13
N GLY A 18 12.57 0.19 -17.01
CA GLY A 18 13.21 -1.05 -17.46
C GLY A 18 13.28 -2.24 -16.50
N ASP A 19 13.30 -2.02 -15.19
CA ASP A 19 13.40 -3.11 -14.21
C ASP A 19 12.04 -3.61 -13.76
N LYS A 20 11.86 -4.94 -13.88
CA LYS A 20 10.73 -5.75 -13.44
C LYS A 20 10.14 -5.14 -12.16
N LYS A 21 8.88 -4.67 -12.18
CA LYS A 21 8.02 -4.23 -11.04
C LYS A 21 8.67 -4.34 -9.64
N GLY A 22 8.66 -3.27 -8.83
CA GLY A 22 9.26 -3.32 -7.48
C GLY A 22 8.76 -4.51 -6.65
N ILE A 23 9.64 -5.10 -5.84
CA ILE A 23 9.39 -6.36 -5.12
C ILE A 23 8.06 -6.32 -4.36
N CYS A 24 7.76 -5.22 -3.67
CA CYS A 24 6.50 -5.06 -2.94
C CYS A 24 5.31 -5.25 -3.88
N HIS A 25 5.21 -4.47 -4.96
CA HIS A 25 4.09 -4.58 -5.90
C HIS A 25 3.97 -5.97 -6.57
N LYS A 26 5.08 -6.67 -6.82
CA LYS A 26 5.03 -8.05 -7.37
C LYS A 26 4.40 -9.06 -6.42
N GLN A 27 4.52 -8.84 -5.11
CA GLN A 27 4.03 -9.76 -4.08
C GLN A 27 2.62 -9.41 -3.61
N THR A 28 2.07 -8.28 -4.02
CA THR A 28 0.83 -7.69 -3.48
C THR A 28 -0.17 -7.33 -4.57
N ASP A 29 -0.31 -8.21 -5.58
CA ASP A 29 -1.33 -8.03 -6.61
C ASP A 29 -2.72 -8.06 -5.97
N GLY A 30 -3.55 -7.06 -6.26
CA GLY A 30 -4.87 -6.88 -5.65
C GLY A 30 -4.89 -6.51 -4.15
N PHE A 31 -3.73 -6.40 -3.48
CA PHE A 31 -3.70 -6.16 -2.02
C PHE A 31 -4.28 -4.79 -1.62
N LEU A 32 -4.11 -3.77 -2.47
CA LEU A 32 -4.65 -2.44 -2.18
C LEU A 32 -6.18 -2.46 -2.17
N GLN A 33 -6.77 -3.12 -3.17
CA GLN A 33 -8.22 -3.30 -3.31
C GLN A 33 -8.78 -4.12 -2.15
N TYR A 34 -8.09 -5.21 -1.77
CA TYR A 34 -8.47 -6.00 -0.60
C TYR A 34 -8.50 -5.16 0.69
N LEU A 35 -7.51 -4.28 0.89
CA LEU A 35 -7.50 -3.37 2.05
C LEU A 35 -8.67 -2.38 2.01
N GLU A 36 -8.97 -1.81 0.84
CA GLU A 36 -10.10 -0.90 0.67
C GLU A 36 -11.43 -1.58 0.98
N GLU A 37 -11.65 -2.80 0.48
CA GLU A 37 -12.85 -3.61 0.76
C GLU A 37 -12.99 -3.91 2.26
N GLU A 38 -11.93 -4.41 2.91
CA GLU A 38 -11.97 -4.76 4.34
C GLU A 38 -12.18 -3.53 5.25
N ILE A 39 -11.67 -2.36 4.87
CA ILE A 39 -11.90 -1.11 5.62
C ILE A 39 -13.38 -0.72 5.56
N LEU A 40 -13.99 -0.83 4.38
CA LEU A 40 -15.41 -0.52 4.18
C LEU A 40 -16.30 -1.53 4.91
N ASP A 41 -16.05 -2.83 4.72
CA ASP A 41 -16.84 -3.90 5.32
C ASP A 41 -16.81 -3.87 6.85
N ARG A 42 -15.71 -3.39 7.44
CA ARG A 42 -15.54 -3.27 8.90
C ARG A 42 -15.91 -1.89 9.44
N GLY A 43 -16.28 -0.94 8.58
CA GLY A 43 -16.61 0.43 8.98
C GLY A 43 -15.45 1.18 9.66
N LEU A 44 -14.20 0.93 9.22
CA LEU A 44 -13.02 1.58 9.78
C LEU A 44 -12.81 2.97 9.16
N ASP A 45 -12.46 3.96 9.97
CA ASP A 45 -12.05 5.29 9.49
C ASP A 45 -10.56 5.30 9.16
N CYS A 46 -10.22 4.75 8.00
CA CYS A 46 -8.85 4.60 7.53
C CYS A 46 -8.69 5.12 6.10
N LEU A 47 -7.63 5.89 5.87
CA LEU A 47 -7.20 6.27 4.53
C LEU A 47 -6.10 5.32 4.05
N VAL A 48 -6.35 4.58 2.96
CA VAL A 48 -5.30 3.79 2.30
C VAL A 48 -4.62 4.65 1.24
N THR A 49 -3.30 4.61 1.18
CA THR A 49 -2.52 5.33 0.17
C THR A 49 -1.43 4.45 -0.41
N ALA A 50 -1.41 4.33 -1.73
CA ALA A 50 -0.29 3.74 -2.45
C ALA A 50 0.89 4.72 -2.49
N SER A 51 2.06 4.27 -2.10
CA SER A 51 3.30 5.04 -2.14
C SER A 51 4.35 4.41 -3.06
N THR A 52 5.38 5.19 -3.39
CA THR A 52 6.58 4.70 -4.05
C THR A 52 7.48 3.91 -3.09
N CYS A 53 8.66 3.50 -3.56
CA CYS A 53 9.61 2.72 -2.76
C CYS A 53 9.94 3.38 -1.40
N LEU A 54 9.73 2.64 -0.31
CA LEU A 54 10.13 3.02 1.06
C LEU A 54 11.55 2.56 1.44
N LYS A 55 12.34 2.09 0.45
CA LYS A 55 13.73 1.64 0.60
C LYS A 55 13.95 0.49 1.60
N GLN A 56 12.92 -0.30 1.87
CA GLN A 56 12.96 -1.50 2.73
C GLN A 56 12.57 -2.76 1.93
N CYS A 57 13.12 -2.91 0.72
CA CYS A 57 12.68 -3.95 -0.22
C CYS A 57 12.97 -5.37 0.27
N GLU A 58 14.00 -5.57 1.10
CA GLU A 58 14.39 -6.87 1.66
C GLU A 58 13.33 -7.44 2.60
N SER A 59 12.58 -6.57 3.27
CA SER A 59 11.48 -6.92 4.17
C SER A 59 10.11 -6.67 3.53
N GLY A 60 10.08 -6.47 2.19
CA GLY A 60 8.84 -6.22 1.47
C GLY A 60 7.86 -7.40 1.56
N PRO A 61 6.55 -7.15 1.46
CA PRO A 61 5.89 -5.86 1.22
C PRO A 61 5.84 -4.95 2.46
N ILE A 62 6.00 -3.64 2.25
CA ILE A 62 6.07 -2.65 3.33
C ILE A 62 4.75 -1.90 3.46
N MET A 63 4.25 -1.84 4.69
CA MET A 63 3.08 -1.07 5.09
C MET A 63 3.43 -0.26 6.33
N VAL A 64 2.96 0.98 6.39
CA VAL A 64 3.12 1.91 7.52
C VAL A 64 1.72 2.39 7.93
N ILE A 65 1.49 2.52 9.23
CA ILE A 65 0.25 3.04 9.84
C ILE A 65 0.56 4.38 10.51
#